data_AF-A0AAV4MBC3-F1
#
_entry.id   AF-A0AAV4MBC3-F1
#
_cell.length_a   1.000
_cell.length_b   1.000
_cell.length_c   1.000
_cell.angle_alpha   90.00
_cell.angle_beta   90.00
_cell.angle_gamma   90.00
#
_symmetry.space_group_name_H-M   'P 1'
#
loop_
_entity.id
_entity.type
_entity.pdbx_description
1 polymer ?
#
loop_
_entity_poly.entity_id
_entity_poly.type
_entity_poly.pdbx_seq_one_letter_code
_entity_poly.pdbx_strand_id
1 'polypeptide(L)'
;MQKSKTCVSASLKDVIVFDPTENALYPKIISTVAGEVLDVKLTMFNNATEDENYFDMSAVDMSVSVSFGRMKIIFLNKFVSSLLFFLDHFQAAKDKVAEASAAAAEIAKQNMEEVYEKSVRILLNIVIEAPVIITPQNSLSDNTIIADLGVTLSKDDYNTVMSILSENLTETGDERQSPVTSVTAEPGDSKSIYQCW
;
A
#
# COMPACT_ATOMS: atom_id res chain seq x y z
N MET A 1 11.48 -3.70 -37.79
CA MET A 1 10.08 -3.78 -37.27
C MET A 1 9.85 -5.20 -36.78
N GLN A 2 9.58 -5.39 -35.48
CA GLN A 2 9.30 -6.71 -34.91
C GLN A 2 8.00 -7.30 -35.51
N LYS A 3 8.06 -8.56 -35.97
CA LYS A 3 7.08 -9.17 -36.88
C LYS A 3 5.74 -9.52 -36.24
N SER A 4 5.73 -9.85 -34.94
CA SER A 4 4.51 -10.20 -34.20
C SER A 4 4.65 -9.79 -32.74
N LYS A 5 3.57 -9.26 -32.16
CA LYS A 5 3.52 -8.86 -30.74
C LYS A 5 2.19 -9.24 -30.11
N THR A 6 2.24 -9.68 -28.86
CA THR A 6 1.06 -9.92 -28.03
C THR A 6 0.97 -8.79 -27.02
N CYS A 7 -0.16 -8.08 -26.99
CA CYS A 7 -0.39 -6.97 -26.06
C CYS A 7 -1.52 -7.33 -25.10
N VAL A 8 -1.26 -7.22 -23.80
CA VAL A 8 -2.25 -7.34 -22.73
C VAL A 8 -2.27 -6.01 -21.99
N SER A 9 -3.46 -5.47 -21.77
CA SER A 9 -3.65 -4.24 -21.01
C SER A 9 -4.75 -4.42 -19.98
N ALA A 10 -4.55 -3.88 -18.79
CA ALA A 10 -5.53 -3.87 -17.71
C ALA A 10 -5.49 -2.52 -17.01
N SER A 11 -6.65 -1.91 -16.79
CA SER A 11 -6.77 -0.62 -16.11
C SER A 11 -7.84 -0.67 -15.02
N LEU A 12 -7.52 -0.16 -13.84
CA LEU A 12 -8.45 0.07 -12.74
C LEU A 12 -8.67 1.58 -12.59
N LYS A 13 -9.86 2.05 -12.94
CA LYS A 13 -10.17 3.48 -12.91
C LYS A 13 -10.31 4.02 -11.49
N ASP A 14 -11.07 3.34 -10.64
CA ASP A 14 -11.37 3.82 -9.31
C ASP A 14 -11.46 2.68 -8.30
N VAL A 15 -11.08 2.96 -7.06
CA VAL A 15 -11.28 2.08 -5.93
C VAL A 15 -11.73 2.92 -4.74
N ILE A 16 -12.82 2.50 -4.11
CA ILE A 16 -13.34 3.14 -2.90
C ILE A 16 -13.67 2.05 -1.88
N VAL A 17 -13.15 2.23 -0.67
CA VAL A 17 -13.52 1.40 0.48
C VAL A 17 -14.19 2.31 1.49
N PHE A 18 -15.41 1.95 1.90
CA PHE A 18 -16.20 2.73 2.84
C PHE A 18 -16.08 2.19 4.27
N ASP A 19 -16.10 3.11 5.24
CA ASP A 19 -16.32 2.77 6.65
C ASP A 19 -17.83 2.61 6.89
N PRO A 20 -18.31 1.44 7.34
CA PRO A 20 -19.74 1.22 7.58
C PRO A 20 -20.29 1.91 8.84
N THR A 21 -19.43 2.57 9.64
CA THR A 21 -19.82 3.18 10.90
C THR A 21 -20.69 4.41 10.68
N GLU A 22 -21.83 4.49 11.36
CA GLU A 22 -22.70 5.67 11.33
C GLU A 22 -21.95 6.91 11.82
N ASN A 23 -22.11 8.02 11.11
CA ASN A 23 -21.46 9.31 11.41
C ASN A 23 -19.92 9.25 11.50
N ALA A 24 -19.27 8.31 10.79
CA ALA A 24 -17.82 8.26 10.69
C ALA A 24 -17.27 9.58 10.09
N LEU A 25 -16.29 10.18 10.76
CA LEU A 25 -15.59 11.37 10.23
C LEU A 25 -14.76 11.02 8.99
N TYR A 26 -14.38 9.74 8.83
CA TYR A 26 -13.62 9.22 7.70
C TYR A 26 -14.42 8.16 6.94
N PRO A 27 -15.44 8.54 6.16
CA PRO A 27 -16.32 7.58 5.50
C PRO A 27 -15.65 6.81 4.36
N LYS A 28 -14.57 7.34 3.77
CA LYS A 28 -13.78 6.70 2.71
C LYS A 28 -12.42 6.32 3.26
N ILE A 29 -12.23 5.03 3.55
CA ILE A 29 -10.98 4.46 4.07
C ILE A 29 -9.93 4.41 2.98
N ILE A 30 -10.32 4.05 1.76
CA ILE A 30 -9.45 4.08 0.58
C ILE A 30 -10.21 4.84 -0.50
N SER A 31 -9.53 5.76 -1.18
CA SER A 31 -10.09 6.48 -2.32
C SER A 31 -9.00 6.94 -3.28
N THR A 32 -9.32 6.97 -4.56
CA THR A 32 -8.49 7.58 -5.61
C THR A 32 -8.54 9.11 -5.51
N VAL A 33 -7.40 9.80 -5.62
CA VAL A 33 -7.32 11.26 -5.42
C VAL A 33 -7.57 12.04 -6.73
N ALA A 34 -7.36 11.41 -7.89
CA ALA A 34 -7.82 11.76 -9.23
C ALA A 34 -7.16 10.77 -10.20
N GLY A 35 -7.66 10.65 -11.44
CA GLY A 35 -7.05 9.78 -12.45
C GLY A 35 -7.43 8.30 -12.28
N GLU A 36 -6.48 7.40 -12.59
CA GLU A 36 -6.67 5.94 -12.56
C GLU A 36 -5.82 5.33 -11.45
N VAL A 37 -6.36 4.35 -10.72
CA VAL A 37 -5.63 3.65 -9.65
C VAL A 37 -4.45 2.86 -10.20
N LEU A 38 -4.68 2.14 -11.30
CA LEU A 38 -3.70 1.25 -11.89
C LEU A 38 -3.89 1.22 -13.41
N ASP A 39 -2.82 1.40 -14.17
CA ASP A 39 -2.77 1.08 -15.60
C ASP A 39 -1.57 0.17 -15.85
N VAL A 40 -1.83 -0.99 -16.46
CA VAL A 40 -0.80 -1.98 -16.79
C VAL A 40 -0.87 -2.29 -18.26
N LYS A 41 0.28 -2.22 -18.93
CA LYS A 41 0.46 -2.65 -20.30
C LYS A 41 1.66 -3.58 -20.41
N LEU A 42 1.38 -4.79 -20.85
CA LEU A 42 2.34 -5.84 -21.11
C LEU A 42 2.39 -6.08 -22.62
N THR A 43 3.56 -5.96 -23.23
CA THR A 43 3.78 -6.29 -24.64
C THR A 43 4.88 -7.33 -24.75
N MET A 44 4.57 -8.50 -25.31
CA MET A 44 5.53 -9.53 -25.67
C MET A 44 5.88 -9.40 -27.14
N PHE A 45 7.16 -9.32 -27.46
CA PHE A 45 7.66 -9.25 -28.82
C PHE A 45 8.22 -10.61 -29.23
N ASN A 46 7.54 -11.28 -30.16
CA ASN A 46 7.92 -12.63 -30.53
C ASN A 46 9.20 -12.61 -31.37
N ASN A 47 10.15 -13.50 -31.04
CA ASN A 47 11.42 -13.67 -31.74
C ASN A 47 12.24 -12.36 -31.83
N ALA A 48 12.11 -11.46 -30.86
CA ALA A 48 12.72 -10.12 -30.87
C ALA A 48 14.26 -10.14 -30.82
N THR A 49 14.83 -11.11 -30.11
CA THR A 49 16.28 -11.26 -29.88
C THR A 49 16.88 -12.43 -30.65
N GLU A 50 16.19 -12.93 -31.67
CA GLU A 50 16.68 -14.04 -32.50
C GLU A 50 17.60 -13.56 -33.64
N ASP A 51 18.53 -14.44 -34.00
CA ASP A 51 19.48 -14.28 -35.11
C ASP A 51 20.29 -12.96 -35.01
N GLU A 52 20.28 -12.17 -36.09
CA GLU A 52 21.01 -10.91 -36.20
C GLU A 52 20.55 -9.84 -35.19
N ASN A 53 19.29 -9.94 -34.70
CA ASN A 53 18.76 -9.02 -33.69
C ASN A 53 19.31 -9.30 -32.29
N TYR A 54 19.99 -10.43 -32.08
CA TYR A 54 20.63 -10.74 -30.80
C TYR A 54 21.69 -9.68 -30.43
N PHE A 55 22.44 -9.16 -31.40
CA PHE A 55 23.45 -8.13 -31.16
C PHE A 55 22.86 -6.72 -31.00
N ASP A 56 21.58 -6.52 -31.38
CA ASP A 56 20.88 -5.26 -31.16
C ASP A 56 20.36 -5.19 -29.72
N MET A 57 21.12 -4.50 -28.85
CA MET A 57 20.75 -4.31 -27.45
C MET A 57 19.53 -3.38 -27.26
N SER A 58 19.03 -2.73 -28.32
CA SER A 58 17.78 -1.98 -28.27
C SER A 58 16.54 -2.86 -28.46
N ALA A 59 16.71 -4.09 -28.97
CA ALA A 59 15.64 -5.06 -29.10
C ALA A 59 15.34 -5.72 -27.73
N VAL A 60 14.05 -5.71 -27.37
CA VAL A 60 13.53 -6.31 -26.13
C VAL A 60 12.48 -7.36 -26.44
N ASP A 61 12.46 -8.43 -25.65
CA ASP A 61 11.49 -9.53 -25.76
C ASP A 61 10.18 -9.18 -25.04
N MET A 62 10.26 -8.32 -24.02
CA MET A 62 9.11 -7.92 -23.22
C MET A 62 9.19 -6.43 -22.88
N SER A 63 8.05 -5.75 -22.93
CA SER A 63 7.87 -4.40 -22.40
C SER A 63 6.75 -4.40 -21.37
N VAL A 64 7.07 -3.95 -20.17
CA VAL A 64 6.13 -3.82 -19.05
C VAL A 64 6.03 -2.34 -18.70
N SER A 65 4.83 -1.79 -18.77
CA SER A 65 4.51 -0.45 -18.28
C SER A 65 3.47 -0.55 -17.18
N VAL A 66 3.76 0.03 -16.02
CA VAL A 66 2.87 0.08 -14.87
C VAL A 66 2.77 1.52 -14.40
N SER A 67 1.56 2.02 -14.24
CA SER A 67 1.26 3.31 -13.63
C SER A 67 0.36 3.09 -12.43
N PHE A 68 0.75 3.61 -11.27
CA PHE A 68 -0.06 3.60 -10.05
C PHE A 68 -0.44 5.02 -9.69
N GLY A 69 -1.74 5.30 -9.62
CA GLY A 69 -2.25 6.64 -9.35
C GLY A 69 -2.27 7.01 -7.88
N ARG A 70 -2.40 8.31 -7.61
CA ARG A 70 -2.42 8.84 -6.25
C ARG A 70 -3.65 8.36 -5.49
N MET A 71 -3.41 7.74 -4.34
CA MET A 71 -4.46 7.27 -3.44
C MET A 71 -4.42 7.99 -2.10
N LYS A 72 -5.61 8.18 -1.52
CA LYS A 72 -5.80 8.63 -0.15
C LYS A 72 -6.22 7.43 0.68
N ILE A 73 -5.43 7.13 1.70
CA ILE A 73 -5.62 5.98 2.57
C ILE A 73 -5.78 6.48 4.00
N ILE A 74 -6.90 6.13 4.63
CA ILE A 74 -7.15 6.36 6.05
C ILE A 74 -6.81 5.08 6.80
N PHE A 75 -5.86 5.15 7.72
CA PHE A 75 -5.47 4.01 8.54
C PHE A 75 -6.35 3.92 9.79
N LEU A 76 -7.39 3.08 9.73
CA LEU A 76 -8.25 2.77 10.87
C LEU A 76 -7.91 1.40 11.44
N ASN A 77 -7.59 1.32 12.73
CA ASN A 77 -7.25 0.04 13.38
C ASN A 77 -8.38 -1.00 13.24
N LYS A 78 -9.64 -0.60 13.42
CA LYS A 78 -10.80 -1.50 13.24
C LYS A 78 -10.87 -2.13 11.84
N PHE A 79 -10.52 -1.36 10.81
CA PHE A 79 -10.52 -1.84 9.42
C PHE A 79 -9.40 -2.85 9.20
N VAL A 80 -8.18 -2.53 9.64
CA VAL A 80 -7.02 -3.43 9.54
C VAL A 80 -7.30 -4.73 10.30
N SER A 81 -7.82 -4.64 11.52
CA SER A 81 -8.17 -5.80 12.33
C SER A 81 -9.25 -6.66 11.67
N SER A 82 -10.31 -6.05 11.12
CA SER A 82 -11.36 -6.77 10.39
C SER A 82 -10.82 -7.45 9.12
N LEU A 83 -9.94 -6.77 8.37
CA LEU A 83 -9.29 -7.33 7.20
C LEU A 83 -8.41 -8.53 7.57
N LEU A 84 -7.59 -8.41 8.61
CA LEU A 84 -6.74 -9.51 9.09
C LEU A 84 -7.57 -10.71 9.54
N PHE A 85 -8.66 -10.46 10.28
CA PHE A 85 -9.59 -11.50 10.69
C PHE A 85 -10.23 -12.21 9.49
N PHE A 86 -10.64 -11.45 8.46
CA PHE A 86 -11.16 -12.02 7.22
C PHE A 86 -10.11 -12.89 6.51
N LEU A 87 -8.87 -12.40 6.38
CA LEU A 87 -7.79 -13.14 5.72
C LEU A 87 -7.45 -14.46 6.42
N ASP A 88 -7.54 -14.49 7.75
CA ASP A 88 -7.34 -15.70 8.56
C ASP A 88 -8.42 -16.75 8.26
N HIS A 89 -9.67 -16.35 8.11
CA HIS A 89 -10.78 -17.26 7.76
C HIS A 89 -10.81 -17.63 6.27
N PHE A 90 -10.08 -16.91 5.42
CA PHE A 90 -10.02 -17.17 3.98
C PHE A 90 -9.04 -18.28 3.58
N GLN A 91 -8.33 -18.89 4.54
CA GLN A 91 -7.34 -19.93 4.28
C GLN A 91 -7.92 -21.17 3.59
N ALA A 92 -9.11 -21.62 4.00
CA ALA A 92 -9.77 -22.77 3.37
C ALA A 92 -10.16 -22.51 1.89
N ALA A 93 -10.44 -21.25 1.54
CA ALA A 93 -10.67 -20.85 0.15
C ALA A 93 -9.34 -20.73 -0.62
N LYS A 94 -8.29 -20.22 0.02
CA LYS A 94 -6.94 -20.19 -0.56
C LYS A 94 -6.43 -21.57 -0.91
N ASP A 95 -6.63 -22.58 -0.06
CA ASP A 95 -6.15 -23.94 -0.31
C ASP A 95 -6.78 -24.54 -1.56
N LYS A 96 -8.09 -24.34 -1.76
CA LYS A 96 -8.80 -24.80 -2.96
C LYS A 96 -8.36 -24.05 -4.22
N VAL A 97 -8.14 -22.74 -4.12
CA VAL A 97 -7.60 -21.94 -5.23
C VAL A 97 -6.16 -22.35 -5.53
N ALA A 98 -5.35 -22.63 -4.51
CA ALA A 98 -3.98 -23.10 -4.63
C ALA A 98 -3.92 -24.47 -5.32
N GLU A 99 -4.79 -25.41 -4.96
CA GLU A 99 -4.90 -26.71 -5.62
C GLU A 99 -5.28 -26.57 -7.11
N ALA A 100 -6.29 -25.76 -7.42
CA ALA A 100 -6.71 -25.51 -8.81
C ALA A 100 -5.63 -24.80 -9.64
N SER A 101 -4.94 -23.84 -9.04
CA SER A 101 -3.85 -23.11 -9.69
C SER A 101 -2.58 -23.94 -9.81
N ALA A 102 -2.32 -24.89 -8.92
CA ALA A 102 -1.23 -25.86 -9.04
C ALA A 102 -1.40 -26.76 -10.27
N ALA A 103 -2.62 -27.22 -10.56
CA ALA A 103 -2.91 -28.00 -11.76
C ALA A 103 -2.63 -27.19 -13.05
N ALA A 104 -3.01 -25.92 -13.08
CA ALA A 104 -2.70 -25.02 -14.20
C ALA A 104 -1.20 -24.70 -14.30
N ALA A 105 -0.52 -24.51 -13.17
CA ALA A 105 0.91 -24.25 -13.10
C ALA A 105 1.73 -25.46 -13.57
N GLU A 106 1.31 -26.69 -13.24
CA GLU A 106 1.98 -27.91 -13.71
C GLU A 106 1.87 -28.08 -15.23
N ILE A 107 0.69 -27.79 -15.81
CA ILE A 107 0.49 -27.77 -17.26
C ILE A 107 1.36 -26.68 -17.92
N ALA A 108 1.48 -25.51 -17.30
CA ALA A 108 2.36 -24.45 -17.80
C ALA A 108 3.85 -24.82 -17.69
N LYS A 109 4.26 -25.46 -16.59
CA LYS A 109 5.65 -25.87 -16.35
C LYS A 109 6.12 -26.91 -17.38
N GLN A 110 5.29 -27.90 -17.69
CA GLN A 110 5.58 -28.88 -18.76
C GLN A 110 5.78 -28.21 -20.13
N ASN A 111 5.06 -27.11 -20.41
CA ASN A 111 5.22 -26.33 -21.64
C ASN A 111 6.42 -25.35 -21.60
N MET A 112 6.98 -25.05 -20.43
CA MET A 112 8.07 -24.08 -20.27
C MET A 112 9.45 -24.72 -20.13
N GLU A 113 9.57 -26.01 -19.80
CA GLU A 113 10.86 -26.72 -19.72
C GLU A 113 11.65 -26.67 -21.05
N GLU A 114 11.01 -26.42 -22.19
CA GLU A 114 11.66 -26.24 -23.50
C GLU A 114 12.11 -24.78 -23.81
N VAL A 115 11.78 -23.79 -22.97
CA VAL A 115 11.94 -22.35 -23.29
C VAL A 115 13.10 -21.67 -22.53
N TYR A 116 13.72 -22.33 -21.56
CA TYR A 116 14.68 -21.69 -20.62
C TYR A 116 16.14 -21.57 -21.08
N GLU A 117 16.49 -21.85 -22.34
CA GLU A 117 17.88 -21.69 -22.82
C GLU A 117 18.26 -20.26 -23.26
N LYS A 118 17.30 -19.32 -23.36
CA LYS A 118 17.56 -17.94 -23.84
C LYS A 118 17.33 -16.89 -22.74
N SER A 119 18.24 -15.91 -22.63
CA SER A 119 18.08 -14.75 -21.75
C SER A 119 17.02 -13.79 -22.29
N VAL A 120 16.01 -13.47 -21.49
CA VAL A 120 14.92 -12.54 -21.85
C VAL A 120 15.31 -11.10 -21.52
N ARG A 121 15.14 -10.17 -22.47
CA ARG A 121 15.34 -8.73 -22.27
C ARG A 121 14.02 -8.03 -21.99
N ILE A 122 13.95 -7.31 -20.87
CA ILE A 122 12.74 -6.63 -20.40
C ILE A 122 12.97 -5.11 -20.38
N LEU A 123 12.10 -4.38 -21.07
CA LEU A 123 11.93 -2.95 -20.89
C LEU A 123 10.90 -2.72 -19.78
N LEU A 124 11.30 -2.05 -18.70
CA LEU A 124 10.44 -1.78 -17.54
C LEU A 124 10.23 -0.27 -17.37
N ASN A 125 8.98 0.16 -17.40
CA ASN A 125 8.57 1.52 -17.11
C ASN A 125 7.58 1.51 -15.94
N ILE A 126 7.97 2.12 -14.81
CA ILE A 126 7.14 2.18 -13.60
C ILE A 126 6.94 3.64 -13.21
N VAL A 127 5.68 4.04 -13.12
CA VAL A 127 5.26 5.35 -12.61
C VAL A 127 4.42 5.11 -11.37
N ILE A 128 4.81 5.69 -10.25
CA ILE A 128 4.06 5.59 -8.98
C ILE A 128 3.84 7.00 -8.46
N GLU A 129 2.58 7.41 -8.41
CA GLU A 129 2.18 8.62 -7.72
C GLU A 129 2.07 8.32 -6.22
N ALA A 130 2.79 9.10 -5.41
CA ALA A 130 2.90 8.84 -3.99
C ALA A 130 1.56 9.05 -3.25
N PRO A 131 1.11 8.09 -2.43
CA PRO A 131 -0.15 8.18 -1.72
C PRO A 131 -0.05 9.14 -0.52
N VAL A 132 -1.21 9.62 -0.08
CA VAL A 132 -1.37 10.36 1.18
C VAL A 132 -2.02 9.43 2.19
N ILE A 133 -1.34 9.23 3.31
CA ILE A 133 -1.80 8.39 4.42
C ILE A 133 -2.27 9.31 5.55
N ILE A 134 -3.47 9.05 6.07
CA ILE A 134 -4.02 9.76 7.23
C ILE A 134 -4.31 8.72 8.31
N THR A 135 -3.72 8.91 9.48
CA THR A 135 -3.87 8.03 10.62
C THR A 135 -4.58 8.78 11.74
N PRO A 136 -5.92 8.68 11.83
CA PRO A 136 -6.65 9.25 12.94
C PRO A 136 -6.48 8.41 14.20
N GLN A 137 -6.63 9.07 15.37
CA GLN A 137 -6.65 8.37 16.65
C GLN A 137 -7.80 7.34 16.72
N ASN A 138 -8.97 7.67 16.16
CA ASN A 138 -10.09 6.76 15.93
C ASN A 138 -11.04 7.33 14.85
N SER A 139 -12.07 6.60 14.44
CA SER A 139 -12.98 7.01 13.35
C SER A 139 -13.88 8.23 13.64
N LEU A 140 -13.91 8.70 14.89
CA LEU A 140 -14.70 9.84 15.36
C LEU A 140 -13.81 11.00 15.87
N SER A 141 -12.49 10.92 15.69
CA SER A 141 -11.54 11.93 16.17
C SER A 141 -10.91 12.72 15.03
N ASP A 142 -10.83 14.03 15.19
CA ASP A 142 -10.08 14.94 14.31
C ASP A 142 -8.57 14.93 14.61
N ASN A 143 -8.14 14.31 15.72
CA ASN A 143 -6.73 14.18 16.05
C ASN A 143 -6.08 13.14 15.13
N THR A 144 -5.30 13.61 14.16
CA THR A 144 -4.75 12.77 13.09
C THR A 144 -3.30 13.09 12.77
N ILE A 145 -2.59 12.07 12.31
CA ILE A 145 -1.27 12.21 11.70
C ILE A 145 -1.46 12.09 10.19
N ILE A 146 -0.93 13.05 9.42
CA ILE A 146 -0.95 13.03 7.96
C ILE A 146 0.47 12.80 7.46
N ALA A 147 0.65 11.81 6.59
CA ALA A 147 1.89 11.51 5.91
C ALA A 147 1.67 11.59 4.39
N ASP A 148 2.20 12.63 3.76
CA ASP A 148 2.29 12.71 2.30
C ASP A 148 3.64 12.12 1.85
N LEU A 149 3.60 10.94 1.23
CA LEU A 149 4.80 10.24 0.80
C LEU A 149 5.43 10.85 -0.47
N GLY A 150 4.76 11.82 -1.09
CA GLY A 150 5.27 12.53 -2.26
C GLY A 150 6.15 13.73 -1.93
N VAL A 151 6.13 14.18 -0.67
CA VAL A 151 6.94 15.32 -0.23
C VAL A 151 8.31 14.81 0.22
N THR A 152 9.34 15.19 -0.54
CA THR A 152 10.73 14.98 -0.14
C THR A 152 11.32 16.30 0.34
N LEU A 153 12.04 16.25 1.46
CA LEU A 153 12.74 17.42 2.00
C LEU A 153 14.23 17.28 1.70
N SER A 154 14.87 18.39 1.35
CA SER A 154 16.33 18.45 1.37
C SER A 154 16.83 18.30 2.81
N LYS A 155 18.12 17.97 2.97
CA LYS A 155 18.70 17.80 4.31
C LYS A 155 18.65 19.09 5.13
N ASP A 156 18.81 20.24 4.48
CA ASP A 156 18.81 21.54 5.14
C ASP A 156 17.38 21.92 5.58
N ASP A 157 16.38 21.66 4.75
CA ASP A 157 14.96 21.88 5.09
C ASP A 157 14.52 20.94 6.22
N TYR A 158 14.95 19.67 6.18
CA TYR A 158 14.67 18.71 7.25
C TYR A 158 15.20 19.19 8.60
N ASN A 159 16.46 19.61 8.67
CA ASN A 159 17.05 20.09 9.92
C ASN A 159 16.30 21.32 10.46
N THR A 160 15.90 22.23 9.57
CA THR A 160 15.12 23.42 9.91
C THR A 160 13.77 23.04 10.50
N VAL A 161 13.01 22.17 9.81
CA VAL A 161 11.72 21.66 10.30
C VAL A 161 11.86 20.98 11.66
N MET A 162 12.88 20.12 11.83
CA MET A 162 13.10 19.42 13.09
C MET A 162 13.46 20.37 14.26
N SER A 163 14.24 21.42 14.00
CA SER A 163 14.56 22.42 15.03
C SER A 163 13.30 23.14 15.54
N ILE A 164 12.46 23.60 14.61
CA ILE A 164 11.18 24.25 14.94
C ILE A 164 10.27 23.30 15.71
N LEU A 165 10.17 22.03 15.28
CA LEU A 165 9.36 21.03 15.99
C LEU A 165 9.86 20.79 17.42
N SER A 166 11.18 20.77 17.63
CA SER A 166 11.77 20.57 18.96
C SER A 166 11.52 21.75 19.91
N GLU A 167 11.51 22.98 19.41
CA GLU A 167 11.23 24.19 20.19
C GLU A 167 9.77 24.20 20.67
N ASN A 168 8.81 23.95 19.76
CA ASN A 168 7.38 23.97 20.07
C ASN A 168 6.94 22.90 21.09
N LEU A 169 7.67 21.77 21.18
CA LEU A 169 7.39 20.71 22.15
C LEU A 169 7.87 21.02 23.58
N THR A 170 8.75 22.01 23.74
CA THR A 170 9.28 22.40 25.06
C THR A 170 8.43 23.46 25.77
N GLU A 171 7.51 24.13 25.09
CA GLU A 171 6.74 25.27 25.64
C GLU A 171 5.46 24.88 26.41
N THR A 172 5.07 23.60 26.47
CA THR A 172 3.82 23.16 27.16
C THR A 172 4.01 22.60 28.57
N GLY A 173 5.14 22.85 29.23
CA GLY A 173 5.55 22.13 30.45
C GLY A 173 5.94 22.96 31.68
N ASP A 174 5.16 23.95 32.12
CA ASP A 174 5.17 24.49 33.51
C ASP A 174 3.96 25.45 33.66
N GLU A 175 3.09 25.53 34.68
CA GLU A 175 3.15 25.19 36.10
C GLU A 175 1.76 24.67 36.57
N ARG A 176 1.73 23.59 37.37
CA ARG A 176 0.73 23.43 38.45
C ARG A 176 1.43 22.83 39.66
N GLN A 177 1.78 23.67 40.63
CA GLN A 177 2.17 23.23 41.96
C GLN A 177 0.99 22.48 42.62
N SER A 178 1.18 21.20 42.93
CA SER A 178 0.29 20.45 43.82
C SER A 178 0.62 20.77 45.29
N PRO A 179 -0.37 21.10 46.15
CA PRO A 179 -0.17 21.06 47.58
C PRO A 179 -0.17 19.61 48.05
N VAL A 180 0.80 19.28 48.90
CA VAL A 180 0.94 17.99 49.57
C VAL A 180 -0.17 17.85 50.61
N THR A 181 -1.01 16.82 50.49
CA THR A 181 -1.72 16.25 51.65
C THR A 181 -1.81 14.73 51.51
N SER A 182 -1.09 14.04 52.39
CA SER A 182 -1.14 12.60 52.60
C SER A 182 -2.47 12.20 53.26
N VAL A 183 -3.25 11.32 52.61
CA VAL A 183 -4.33 10.57 53.27
C VAL A 183 -4.30 9.12 52.82
N THR A 184 -4.14 8.24 53.81
CA THR A 184 -4.15 6.78 53.76
C THR A 184 -5.57 6.26 53.46
N ALA A 185 -5.72 5.27 52.57
CA ALA A 185 -6.96 4.50 52.45
C ALA A 185 -6.74 3.06 51.93
N GLU A 186 -7.50 2.15 52.53
CA GLU A 186 -7.58 0.68 52.40
C GLU A 186 -8.16 0.16 51.07
N PRO A 187 -8.10 -1.16 50.77
CA PRO A 187 -8.41 -1.71 49.46
C PRO A 187 -9.90 -2.08 49.30
N GLY A 188 -10.49 -1.76 48.16
CA GLY A 188 -11.86 -2.18 47.85
C GLY A 188 -12.32 -1.89 46.41
N ASP A 189 -12.65 -2.98 45.72
CA ASP A 189 -13.52 -3.14 44.55
C ASP A 189 -13.07 -2.70 43.15
N SER A 190 -12.67 -3.72 42.37
CA SER A 190 -12.51 -3.73 40.92
C SER A 190 -13.86 -3.81 40.21
N LYS A 191 -14.20 -2.81 39.38
CA LYS A 191 -15.14 -2.99 38.26
C LYS A 191 -14.62 -2.35 36.96
N SER A 192 -14.25 -3.25 36.05
CA SER A 192 -14.40 -3.23 34.59
C SER A 192 -14.43 -1.88 33.87
N ILE A 193 -13.34 -1.59 33.16
CA ILE A 193 -13.28 -0.59 32.08
C ILE A 193 -12.66 -1.26 30.85
N TYR A 194 -13.50 -1.94 30.07
CA TYR A 194 -13.17 -2.32 28.69
C TYR A 194 -14.39 -2.03 27.83
N GLN A 195 -14.52 -0.79 27.40
CA GLN A 195 -15.24 -0.42 26.19
C GLN A 195 -14.55 0.80 25.58
N CYS A 196 -13.61 0.51 24.68
CA CYS A 196 -13.24 1.32 23.53
C CYS A 196 -12.08 0.61 22.81
N TRP A 197 -12.43 -0.32 21.93
CA TRP A 197 -11.60 -0.76 20.81
C TRP A 197 -12.52 -1.01 19.62
#